data_AF-A0A4V1SH46-F1
#
_entry.id   AF-A0A4V1SH46-F1
#
_cell.length_a   1.000
_cell.length_b   1.000
_cell.length_c   1.000
_cell.angle_alpha   90.00
_cell.angle_beta   90.00
_cell.angle_gamma   90.00
#
_symmetry.space_group_name_H-M   'P 1'
#
loop_
_entity.id
_entity.type
_entity.pdbx_description
1 polymer ?
#
loop_
_entity_poly.entity_id
_entity_poly.type
_entity_poly.pdbx_seq_one_letter_code
_entity_poly.pdbx_strand_id
1 'polypeptide(L)' 'LDESTADKVFAEFLNLVRGEGSAALIATHNERLAERMDRVVRLHDGVLE' A
#
# COMPACT_ATOMS: atom_id res chain seq x y z
N LEU A 1 -13.07 -7.49 -3.28
CA LEU A 1 -13.15 -6.56 -4.41
C LEU A 1 -12.55 -7.26 -5.61
N ASP A 2 -13.12 -7.09 -6.78
CA ASP A 2 -12.42 -7.35 -8.03
C ASP A 2 -11.16 -6.48 -8.12
N GLU A 3 -10.10 -7.00 -8.75
CA GLU A 3 -8.78 -6.39 -8.82
C GLU A 3 -8.81 -4.95 -9.36
N SER A 4 -9.69 -4.70 -10.34
CA SER A 4 -9.83 -3.39 -11.00
C SER A 4 -10.41 -2.30 -10.10
N THR A 5 -11.38 -2.66 -9.25
CA THR A 5 -12.01 -1.72 -8.32
C THR A 5 -11.07 -1.45 -7.14
N ALA A 6 -10.33 -2.46 -6.68
CA ALA A 6 -9.35 -2.31 -5.61
C ALA A 6 -8.25 -1.31 -6.01
N ASP A 7 -7.73 -1.43 -7.23
CA ASP A 7 -6.70 -0.54 -7.76
C ASP A 7 -7.10 0.93 -7.73
N LYS A 8 -8.35 1.25 -8.09
CA LYS A 8 -8.87 2.62 -8.07
C LYS A 8 -9.00 3.15 -6.64
N VAL A 9 -9.55 2.34 -5.74
CA VAL A 9 -9.69 2.73 -4.33
C VAL A 9 -8.33 2.98 -3.69
N PHE A 10 -7.34 2.12 -3.94
CA PHE A 10 -5.99 2.29 -3.42
C PHE A 10 -5.28 3.52 -3.99
N ALA A 11 -5.46 3.81 -5.29
CA ALA A 11 -4.89 5.01 -5.88
C ALA A 11 -5.43 6.29 -5.21
N GLU A 12 -6.75 6.39 -5.04
CA GLU A 12 -7.36 7.54 -4.36
C GLU A 12 -6.94 7.65 -2.89
N PHE A 13 -6.87 6.52 -2.19
CA PHE A 13 -6.40 6.48 -0.81
C PHE A 13 -4.96 7.00 -0.67
N LEU A 14 -4.04 6.56 -1.55
CA LEU A 14 -2.66 7.02 -1.52
C LEU A 14 -2.52 8.51 -1.85
N ASN A 15 -3.32 9.00 -2.81
CA ASN A 15 -3.35 10.43 -3.15
C ASN A 15 -3.78 11.28 -1.94
N LEU A 16 -4.81 10.84 -1.21
CA LEU A 16 -5.30 11.52 -0.02
C LEU A 16 -4.23 11.58 1.08
N VAL A 17 -3.64 10.43 1.43
CA VAL A 17 -2.62 10.32 2.48
C VAL A 17 -1.44 11.24 2.18
N ARG A 18 -0.96 11.26 0.93
CA ARG A 18 0.13 12.12 0.48
C ARG A 18 -0.24 13.61 0.48
N GLY A 19 -1.48 13.93 0.08
CA GLY A 19 -1.98 15.31 0.02
C GLY A 19 -2.19 15.93 1.40
N GLU A 20 -2.59 15.14 2.39
CA GLU A 20 -2.86 15.61 3.76
C GLU A 20 -1.62 15.60 4.66
N GLY A 21 -0.47 15.13 4.17
CA GLY A 21 0.75 14.99 4.97
C GLY A 21 0.64 13.90 6.05
N SER A 22 -0.26 12.94 5.86
CA SER A 22 -0.46 11.80 6.75
C SER A 22 0.42 10.62 6.36
N ALA A 23 0.61 9.66 7.28
CA ALA A 23 1.27 8.39 6.99
C ALA A 23 0.26 7.24 7.04
N ALA A 24 0.42 6.27 6.14
CA ALA A 24 -0.38 5.04 6.13
C ALA A 24 0.54 3.81 6.12
N LEU A 25 0.16 2.78 6.89
CA LEU A 25 0.81 1.47 6.90
C LEU A 25 -0.15 0.45 6.31
N ILE A 26 0.30 -0.26 5.27
CA ILE A 26 -0.49 -1.27 4.57
C ILE A 26 0.25 -2.61 4.62
N ALA A 27 -0.40 -3.63 5.16
CA ALA A 27 0.07 -5.01 5.05
C ALA A 27 -0.65 -5.68 3.87
N THR A 28 0.10 -6.07 2.85
CA THR A 28 -0.45 -6.69 1.63
C THR A 28 0.46 -7.79 1.11
N HIS A 29 -0.14 -8.80 0.48
CA HIS A 29 0.57 -9.80 -0.33
C HIS A 29 0.48 -9.50 -1.84
N ASN A 30 -0.20 -8.41 -2.23
CA ASN A 30 -0.30 -7.96 -3.62
C ASN A 30 0.90 -7.08 -3.96
N GLU A 31 1.82 -7.63 -4.76
CA GLU A 31 3.06 -6.97 -5.16
C GLU A 31 2.81 -5.68 -5.97
N ARG A 32 1.80 -5.65 -6.83
CA ARG A 32 1.44 -4.44 -7.61
C ARG A 32 1.02 -3.26 -6.74
N LEU A 33 0.41 -3.55 -5.59
CA LEU A 33 0.06 -2.51 -4.62
C LEU A 33 1.31 -2.05 -3.85
N ALA A 34 2.17 -2.98 -3.46
CA ALA A 34 3.42 -2.68 -2.78
C ALA A 34 4.34 -1.77 -3.63
N GLU A 35 4.41 -2.02 -4.94
CA GLU A 35 5.17 -1.19 -5.90
C GLU A 35 4.74 0.29 -5.92
N ARG A 36 3.53 0.61 -5.47
CA ARG A 36 3.02 2.00 -5.41
C ARG A 36 3.36 2.72 -4.10
N MET A 37 3.89 2.01 -3.10
CA MET A 37 4.24 2.55 -1.79
C MET A 37 5.58 3.28 -1.81
N ASP A 38 5.72 4.27 -0.92
CA ASP A 38 6.97 5.02 -0.79
C ASP A 38 8.08 4.19 -0.13
N ARG A 39 7.71 3.24 0.73
CA ARG A 39 8.60 2.27 1.35
C ARG A 39 7.93 0.91 1.46
N VAL A 40 8.63 -0.12 1.05
CA VAL A 40 8.23 -1.52 1.21
C VAL A 40 9.23 -2.20 2.12
N VAL A 41 8.72 -2.96 3.08
CA VAL A 41 9.48 -3.87 3.93
C VAL A 41 8.84 -5.25 3.83
N ARG A 42 9.65 -6.29 3.84
CA ARG A 42 9.15 -7.66 3.81
C ARG A 42 9.04 -8.16 5.25
N LEU A 43 7.90 -8.77 5.59
CA LEU A 43 7.75 -9.46 6.86
C LEU A 43 8.10 -10.94 6.65
N HIS A 44 9.19 -11.38 7.26
CA HIS A 44 9.66 -12.77 7.19
C HIS A 44 9.85 -13.30 8.61
N ASP A 45 9.17 -14.39 8.96
CA ASP A 45 9.21 -15.03 10.29
C ASP A 45 9.01 -14.05 11.47
N GLY A 46 8.16 -13.03 11.30
CA GLY A 46 7.89 -12.03 12.32
C GLY A 46 8.91 -10.88 12.40
N VAL A 47 9.88 -10.84 11.49
CA VAL A 47 10.91 -9.80 11.39
C VAL A 47 10.71 -8.98 10.12
N LEU A 48 10.86 -7.66 10.22
CA LEU A 48 10.84 -6.75 9.07
C LEU A 48 12.25 -6.65 8.46
N GLU A 49 12.36 -6.97 7.17
CA GLU A 49 13.58 -6.87 6.35
C GLU A 49 13.41 -5.89 5.18
#